data_AF-A0A942RPL0-F1
#
_entry.id   AF-A0A942RPL0-F1
#
_cell.length_a   1.000
_cell.length_b   1.000
_cell.length_c   1.000
_cell.angle_alpha   90.00
_cell.angle_beta   90.00
_cell.angle_gamma   90.00
#
_symmetry.space_group_name_H-M   'P 1'
#
loop_
_entity.id
_entity.type
_entity.pdbx_description
1 polymer ?
#
loop_
_entity_poly.entity_id
_entity_poly.type
_entity_poly.pdbx_seq_one_letter_code
_entity_poly.pdbx_strand_id
1 'polypeptide(L)'
;MMKYKYVPVFRSRQQENVVLTEFDFGDYMMPMIEVIKEKDRVNNKDESEKIYKDLIESVNTKKILVDLPIYLSPTPSTADEVIKFFRNTISRLDKRISFYSSLNTISAKVIPVVSSLAQETGEIDTVKTQFNSLKNYFSSIAFRIFFNGFEHSMTELRGCSMRDADIIIYDLDTIPVTNPIIKKHSRAIHESFPNNFTIIIRSAINTDIQNIRLAHGEVIGEADNSLLELYNNSNYGFSAFGDYVGIKKDEISSGGTISPGFIFYDPIDNVYYGFKGNAKNLSEFETTIVPSVLDSDVVSNIERTKEEFLINNAGYETLKNIRDNRESGKNQAKFKKISMQHYLHCIKTKVNLGELN
;
A
#
# COMPACT_ATOMS: atom_id res chain seq x y z
N MET A 1 -22.61 0.79 -7.97
CA MET A 1 -21.41 1.64 -7.88
C MET A 1 -20.56 1.16 -6.71
N MET A 2 -19.24 1.07 -6.85
CA MET A 2 -18.35 0.66 -5.76
C MET A 2 -18.38 1.69 -4.63
N LYS A 3 -18.30 1.22 -3.37
CA LYS A 3 -18.43 2.06 -2.17
C LYS A 3 -17.11 2.29 -1.42
N TYR A 4 -16.00 1.77 -1.96
CA TYR A 4 -14.70 1.85 -1.28
C TYR A 4 -14.27 3.30 -1.09
N LYS A 5 -13.61 3.57 0.03
CA LYS A 5 -13.06 4.88 0.40
C LYS A 5 -11.54 4.86 0.47
N TYR A 6 -10.98 3.69 0.79
CA TYR A 6 -9.55 3.52 0.98
C TYR A 6 -9.02 2.23 0.35
N VAL A 7 -7.83 2.33 -0.23
CA VAL A 7 -7.13 1.25 -0.93
C VAL A 7 -5.75 1.08 -0.30
N PRO A 8 -5.62 0.22 0.72
CA PRO A 8 -4.32 -0.06 1.34
C PRO A 8 -3.44 -0.87 0.39
N VAL A 9 -2.23 -0.36 0.11
CA VAL A 9 -1.27 -0.99 -0.79
C VAL A 9 -0.24 -1.79 0.01
N PHE A 10 -0.21 -3.09 -0.21
CA PHE A 10 0.72 -4.03 0.39
C PHE A 10 1.70 -4.55 -0.64
N ARG A 11 3.00 -4.40 -0.39
CA ARG A 11 4.01 -5.19 -1.09
C ARG A 11 4.04 -6.58 -0.50
N SER A 12 3.88 -7.61 -1.33
CA SER A 12 3.86 -9.00 -0.87
C SER A 12 5.19 -9.40 -0.25
N ARG A 13 5.26 -9.22 1.07
CA ARG A 13 6.39 -9.46 1.96
C ARG A 13 5.84 -10.07 3.23
N GLN A 14 6.72 -10.66 4.04
CA GLN A 14 6.27 -11.52 5.13
C GLN A 14 5.35 -10.83 6.14
N GLN A 15 5.67 -9.61 6.59
CA GLN A 15 4.87 -8.91 7.61
C GLN A 15 3.60 -8.31 7.01
N GLU A 16 3.72 -7.76 5.81
CA GLU A 16 2.63 -7.21 5.01
C GLU A 16 1.58 -8.30 4.73
N ASN A 17 2.00 -9.50 4.33
CA ASN A 17 1.10 -10.64 4.09
C ASN A 17 0.41 -11.08 5.37
N VAL A 18 1.10 -11.07 6.52
CA VAL A 18 0.48 -11.41 7.81
C VAL A 18 -0.62 -10.40 8.16
N VAL A 19 -0.37 -9.10 8.00
CA VAL A 19 -1.41 -8.08 8.25
C VAL A 19 -2.55 -8.21 7.26
N LEU A 20 -2.25 -8.44 5.99
CA LEU A 20 -3.24 -8.59 4.93
C LEU A 20 -4.21 -9.75 5.20
N THR A 21 -3.76 -10.86 5.82
CA THR A 21 -4.62 -12.01 6.11
C THR A 21 -5.32 -11.93 7.47
N GLU A 22 -4.74 -11.22 8.44
CA GLU A 22 -5.34 -11.03 9.76
C GLU A 22 -6.35 -9.88 9.80
N PHE A 23 -6.20 -8.87 8.95
CA PHE A 23 -7.03 -7.67 8.97
C PHE A 23 -8.36 -7.87 8.22
N ASP A 24 -9.46 -7.49 8.86
CA ASP A 24 -10.77 -7.41 8.22
C ASP A 24 -10.94 -6.05 7.53
N PHE A 25 -10.99 -6.04 6.19
CA PHE A 25 -11.13 -4.81 5.41
C PHE A 25 -12.58 -4.30 5.34
N GLY A 26 -13.57 -5.10 5.75
CA GLY A 26 -14.98 -4.73 5.66
C GLY A 26 -15.42 -4.38 4.23
N ASP A 27 -16.45 -3.53 4.13
CA ASP A 27 -17.12 -3.20 2.86
C ASP A 27 -16.59 -1.93 2.17
N TYR A 28 -15.74 -1.16 2.86
CA TYR A 28 -15.32 0.17 2.43
C TYR A 28 -13.81 0.27 2.15
N MET A 29 -13.04 -0.80 2.40
CA MET A 29 -11.62 -0.87 2.05
C MET A 29 -11.39 -1.99 1.04
N MET A 30 -10.59 -1.72 0.01
CA MET A 30 -10.22 -2.70 -1.02
C MET A 30 -8.70 -2.79 -1.09
N PRO A 31 -8.06 -3.83 -0.51
CA PRO A 31 -6.61 -3.92 -0.52
C PRO A 31 -6.07 -4.10 -1.94
N MET A 32 -4.84 -3.61 -2.15
CA MET A 32 -4.03 -3.87 -3.32
C MET A 32 -2.77 -4.63 -2.92
N ILE A 33 -2.50 -5.76 -3.57
CA ILE A 33 -1.26 -6.51 -3.42
C ILE A 33 -0.34 -6.20 -4.60
N GLU A 34 0.85 -5.71 -4.30
CA GLU A 34 1.97 -5.65 -5.24
C GLU A 34 2.80 -6.93 -5.13
N VAL A 35 2.77 -7.73 -6.19
CA VAL A 35 3.55 -8.96 -6.32
C VAL A 35 4.96 -8.62 -6.81
N ILE A 36 5.95 -8.74 -5.93
CA ILE A 36 7.34 -8.30 -6.19
C ILE A 36 8.35 -9.44 -6.35
N LYS A 37 7.94 -10.68 -6.13
CA LYS A 37 8.78 -11.87 -6.23
C LYS A 37 7.94 -13.11 -6.51
N GLU A 38 8.56 -14.13 -7.09
CA GLU A 38 7.86 -15.37 -7.45
C GLU A 38 7.45 -16.20 -6.22
N LYS A 39 8.26 -16.19 -5.18
CA LYS A 39 8.04 -16.95 -3.95
C LYS A 39 7.97 -16.04 -2.74
N ASP A 40 7.00 -16.29 -1.87
CA ASP A 40 6.85 -15.57 -0.60
C ASP A 40 8.00 -15.86 0.38
N ARG A 41 8.57 -17.08 0.33
CA ARG A 41 9.71 -17.55 1.13
C ARG A 41 10.66 -18.40 0.27
N VAL A 42 11.97 -18.31 0.55
CA VAL A 42 13.01 -19.06 -0.19
C VAL A 42 12.76 -20.57 -0.19
N ASN A 43 12.27 -21.11 0.93
CA ASN A 43 12.04 -22.54 1.11
C ASN A 43 10.65 -23.00 0.63
N ASN A 44 9.82 -22.10 0.09
CA ASN A 44 8.51 -22.49 -0.40
C ASN A 44 8.67 -23.34 -1.68
N LYS A 45 8.11 -24.54 -1.66
CA LYS A 45 8.13 -25.49 -2.78
C LYS A 45 6.96 -25.32 -3.74
N ASP A 46 5.94 -24.58 -3.32
CA ASP A 46 4.78 -24.30 -4.15
C ASP A 46 5.17 -23.40 -5.34
N GLU A 47 4.39 -23.52 -6.41
CA GLU A 47 4.46 -22.63 -7.55
C GLU A 47 3.84 -21.26 -7.21
N SER A 48 4.33 -20.20 -7.87
CA SER A 48 3.86 -18.83 -7.69
C SER A 48 2.33 -18.71 -7.73
N GLU A 49 1.70 -19.41 -8.68
CA GLU A 49 0.24 -19.47 -8.81
C GLU A 49 -0.44 -19.92 -7.51
N LYS A 50 0.00 -21.04 -6.93
CA LYS A 50 -0.57 -21.57 -5.68
C LYS A 50 -0.32 -20.62 -4.51
N ILE A 51 0.89 -20.09 -4.38
CA ILE A 51 1.26 -19.15 -3.32
C ILE A 51 0.33 -17.93 -3.31
N TYR A 52 0.13 -17.32 -4.48
CA TYR A 52 -0.67 -16.10 -4.58
C TYR A 52 -2.17 -16.37 -4.54
N LYS A 53 -2.65 -17.52 -5.05
CA LYS A 53 -4.04 -17.95 -4.87
C LYS A 53 -4.38 -18.13 -3.39
N ASP A 54 -3.58 -18.92 -2.67
CA ASP A 54 -3.79 -19.20 -1.24
C ASP A 54 -3.79 -17.88 -0.44
N LEU A 55 -2.83 -16.98 -0.73
CA LEU A 55 -2.77 -15.65 -0.11
C LEU A 55 -4.06 -14.86 -0.40
N ILE A 56 -4.43 -14.70 -1.67
CA ILE A 56 -5.60 -13.91 -2.07
C ILE A 56 -6.88 -14.45 -1.46
N GLU A 57 -7.08 -15.77 -1.47
CA GLU A 57 -8.27 -16.42 -0.92
C GLU A 57 -8.39 -16.19 0.59
N SER A 58 -7.26 -16.18 1.31
CA SER A 58 -7.24 -15.94 2.77
C SER A 58 -7.52 -14.50 3.20
N VAL A 59 -7.42 -13.50 2.31
CA VAL A 59 -7.70 -12.09 2.66
C VAL A 59 -9.18 -11.86 2.93
N ASN A 60 -9.53 -11.26 4.06
CA ASN A 60 -10.91 -10.95 4.41
C ASN A 60 -11.43 -9.68 3.68
N THR A 61 -11.77 -9.84 2.40
CA THR A 61 -12.39 -8.82 1.55
C THR A 61 -13.14 -9.46 0.37
N LYS A 62 -14.08 -8.73 -0.23
CA LYS A 62 -14.85 -9.19 -1.41
C LYS A 62 -14.03 -9.14 -2.70
N LYS A 63 -13.19 -8.11 -2.86
CA LYS A 63 -12.39 -7.87 -4.05
C LYS A 63 -10.99 -7.45 -3.64
N ILE A 64 -10.00 -7.84 -4.45
CA ILE A 64 -8.61 -7.47 -4.24
C ILE A 64 -7.98 -7.03 -5.55
N LEU A 65 -7.22 -5.94 -5.49
CA LEU A 65 -6.40 -5.48 -6.61
C LEU A 65 -5.08 -6.27 -6.58
N VAL A 66 -4.66 -6.81 -7.73
CA VAL A 66 -3.39 -7.53 -7.85
C VAL A 66 -2.54 -6.81 -8.89
N ASP A 67 -1.41 -6.27 -8.46
CA ASP A 67 -0.49 -5.50 -9.28
C ASP A 67 0.88 -6.17 -9.43
N LEU A 68 1.48 -5.97 -10.60
CA LEU A 68 2.86 -6.25 -10.92
C LEU A 68 3.57 -4.90 -11.11
N PRO A 69 4.17 -4.33 -10.05
CA PRO A 69 4.56 -2.92 -9.99
C PRO A 69 5.75 -2.62 -10.92
N ILE A 70 5.47 -2.01 -12.07
CA ILE A 70 6.50 -1.69 -13.08
C ILE A 70 7.41 -0.52 -12.66
N TYR A 71 6.98 0.31 -11.70
CA TYR A 71 7.77 1.45 -11.21
C TYR A 71 8.98 1.02 -10.37
N LEU A 72 9.09 -0.27 -10.01
CA LEU A 72 10.28 -0.77 -9.33
C LEU A 72 11.48 -0.57 -10.27
N SER A 73 12.53 0.09 -9.78
CA SER A 73 13.81 0.21 -10.48
C SER A 73 14.86 -0.62 -9.74
N PRO A 74 15.04 -1.91 -10.07
CA PRO A 74 15.94 -2.77 -9.32
C PRO A 74 17.39 -2.28 -9.43
N THR A 75 18.00 -2.05 -8.29
CA THR A 75 19.42 -1.66 -8.15
C THR A 75 20.27 -2.88 -7.79
N PRO A 76 21.62 -2.78 -7.83
CA PRO A 76 22.49 -3.85 -7.35
C PRO A 76 22.30 -4.24 -5.87
N SER A 77 21.72 -3.36 -5.04
CA SER A 77 21.39 -3.64 -3.64
C SER A 77 20.03 -4.33 -3.47
N THR A 78 19.23 -4.44 -4.53
CA THR A 78 17.92 -5.10 -4.51
C THR A 78 18.11 -6.62 -4.37
N ALA A 79 17.22 -7.28 -3.64
CA ALA A 79 17.27 -8.73 -3.47
C ALA A 79 17.19 -9.48 -4.82
N ASP A 80 18.03 -10.50 -5.00
CA ASP A 80 18.19 -11.23 -6.27
C ASP A 80 16.88 -11.83 -6.79
N GLU A 81 16.04 -12.36 -5.92
CA GLU A 81 14.75 -12.95 -6.28
C GLU A 81 13.78 -11.91 -6.85
N VAL A 82 13.89 -10.66 -6.42
CA VAL A 82 13.09 -9.53 -6.92
C VAL A 82 13.62 -9.10 -8.27
N ILE A 83 14.95 -8.96 -8.43
CA ILE A 83 15.58 -8.63 -9.72
C ILE A 83 15.17 -9.68 -10.77
N LYS A 84 15.27 -10.97 -10.43
CA LYS A 84 14.91 -12.08 -11.31
C LYS A 84 13.44 -12.02 -11.68
N PHE A 85 12.55 -11.88 -10.70
CA PHE A 85 11.11 -11.82 -10.97
C PHE A 85 10.73 -10.59 -11.80
N PHE A 86 11.36 -9.44 -11.53
CA PHE A 86 11.15 -8.23 -12.30
C PHE A 86 11.48 -8.44 -13.78
N ARG A 87 12.70 -8.89 -14.08
CA ARG A 87 13.18 -9.12 -15.45
C ARG A 87 12.42 -10.23 -16.18
N ASN A 88 12.03 -11.28 -15.47
CA ASN A 88 11.41 -12.45 -16.08
C ASN A 88 9.89 -12.34 -16.18
N THR A 89 9.24 -11.51 -15.36
CA THR A 89 7.78 -11.43 -15.27
C THR A 89 7.26 -10.01 -15.36
N ILE A 90 7.67 -9.11 -14.44
CA ILE A 90 7.08 -7.77 -14.33
C ILE A 90 7.34 -6.93 -15.59
N SER A 91 8.55 -6.96 -16.14
CA SER A 91 8.95 -6.14 -17.29
C SER A 91 8.66 -6.81 -18.64
N ARG A 92 7.87 -7.90 -18.68
CA ARG A 92 7.61 -8.69 -19.89
C ARG A 92 6.13 -8.86 -20.14
N LEU A 93 5.61 -8.24 -21.20
CA LEU A 93 4.19 -8.21 -21.52
C LEU A 93 3.54 -9.61 -21.53
N ASP A 94 4.15 -10.58 -22.22
CA ASP A 94 3.65 -11.95 -22.32
C ASP A 94 3.56 -12.64 -20.96
N LYS A 95 4.56 -12.40 -20.10
CA LYS A 95 4.67 -13.01 -18.78
C LYS A 95 3.74 -12.37 -17.76
N ARG A 96 3.51 -11.05 -17.82
CA ARG A 96 2.46 -10.38 -17.03
C ARG A 96 1.08 -10.95 -17.33
N ILE A 97 0.74 -11.07 -18.62
CA ILE A 97 -0.55 -11.63 -19.05
C ILE A 97 -0.68 -13.08 -18.58
N SER A 98 0.38 -13.88 -18.70
CA SER A 98 0.41 -15.26 -18.20
C SER A 98 0.19 -15.33 -16.68
N PHE A 99 0.87 -14.47 -15.91
CA PHE A 99 0.72 -14.39 -14.46
C PHE A 99 -0.74 -14.08 -14.09
N TYR A 100 -1.35 -13.06 -14.68
CA TYR A 100 -2.76 -12.76 -14.41
C TYR A 100 -3.69 -13.89 -14.85
N SER A 101 -3.44 -14.51 -16.01
CA SER A 101 -4.26 -15.62 -16.52
C SER A 101 -4.25 -16.83 -15.59
N SER A 102 -3.16 -17.06 -14.87
CA SER A 102 -3.05 -18.11 -13.84
C SER A 102 -4.06 -17.92 -12.70
N LEU A 103 -4.47 -16.67 -12.43
CA LEU A 103 -5.44 -16.32 -11.39
C LEU A 103 -6.91 -16.41 -11.84
N ASN A 104 -7.20 -16.87 -13.07
CA ASN A 104 -8.59 -16.87 -13.58
C ASN A 104 -9.57 -17.68 -12.71
N THR A 105 -9.09 -18.73 -12.04
CA THR A 105 -9.94 -19.62 -11.23
C THR A 105 -10.52 -18.90 -10.02
N ILE A 106 -9.89 -17.80 -9.60
CA ILE A 106 -10.34 -16.92 -8.51
C ILE A 106 -10.70 -15.51 -9.03
N SER A 107 -11.01 -15.38 -10.32
CA SER A 107 -11.38 -14.12 -10.99
C SER A 107 -12.57 -13.38 -10.36
N ALA A 108 -13.43 -14.10 -9.63
CA ALA A 108 -14.50 -13.49 -8.85
C ALA A 108 -13.98 -12.58 -7.74
N LYS A 109 -12.80 -12.85 -7.17
CA LYS A 109 -12.17 -12.05 -6.11
C LYS A 109 -11.11 -11.09 -6.67
N VAL A 110 -10.40 -11.48 -7.73
CA VAL A 110 -9.27 -10.73 -8.29
C VAL A 110 -9.69 -9.63 -9.26
N ILE A 111 -9.04 -8.47 -9.15
CA ILE A 111 -9.03 -7.39 -10.14
C ILE A 111 -7.56 -7.18 -10.56
N PRO A 112 -7.15 -7.61 -11.77
CA PRO A 112 -5.80 -7.36 -12.27
C PRO A 112 -5.55 -5.86 -12.45
N VAL A 113 -4.38 -5.40 -12.03
CA VAL A 113 -3.92 -4.02 -12.25
C VAL A 113 -2.94 -4.01 -13.42
N VAL A 114 -3.29 -3.32 -14.49
CA VAL A 114 -2.46 -3.19 -15.68
C VAL A 114 -1.89 -1.77 -15.76
N SER A 115 -0.67 -1.66 -16.25
CA SER A 115 0.05 -0.40 -16.42
C SER A 115 0.83 -0.42 -17.71
N SER A 116 1.16 0.76 -18.23
CA SER A 116 2.03 0.88 -19.41
C SER A 116 3.45 0.42 -19.07
N LEU A 117 4.07 -0.33 -19.98
CA LEU A 117 5.48 -0.72 -19.88
C LEU A 117 6.39 0.24 -20.66
N ALA A 118 5.85 1.27 -21.30
CA ALA A 118 6.60 2.12 -22.21
C ALA A 118 7.80 2.82 -21.56
N GLN A 119 7.66 3.26 -20.31
CA GLN A 119 8.76 3.89 -19.58
C GLN A 119 9.91 2.94 -19.27
N GLU A 120 9.60 1.67 -19.01
CA GLU A 120 10.59 0.66 -18.60
C GLU A 120 11.20 -0.08 -19.80
N THR A 121 10.39 -0.34 -20.83
CA THR A 121 10.75 -1.25 -21.94
C THR A 121 10.76 -0.57 -23.32
N GLY A 122 10.13 0.61 -23.44
CA GLY A 122 9.86 1.24 -24.73
C GLY A 122 8.70 0.62 -25.52
N GLU A 123 8.09 -0.47 -25.03
CA GLU A 123 6.94 -1.09 -25.69
C GLU A 123 5.71 -0.19 -25.64
N ILE A 124 4.99 -0.09 -26.76
CA ILE A 124 3.74 0.68 -26.90
C ILE A 124 2.51 -0.25 -26.89
N ASP A 125 1.31 0.31 -26.69
CA ASP A 125 0.03 -0.43 -26.69
C ASP A 125 -0.02 -1.60 -25.68
N THR A 126 0.84 -1.57 -24.65
CA THR A 126 0.95 -2.61 -23.64
C THR A 126 -0.26 -2.65 -22.72
N VAL A 127 -0.89 -1.52 -22.42
CA VAL A 127 -2.13 -1.45 -21.64
C VAL A 127 -3.26 -2.08 -22.44
N LYS A 128 -3.40 -1.71 -23.71
CA LYS A 128 -4.44 -2.23 -24.61
C LYS A 128 -4.31 -3.73 -24.83
N THR A 129 -3.08 -4.21 -24.98
CA THR A 129 -2.78 -5.64 -25.13
C THR A 129 -3.15 -6.41 -23.87
N GLN A 130 -2.70 -5.97 -22.69
CA GLN A 130 -3.08 -6.60 -21.42
C GLN A 130 -4.60 -6.62 -21.23
N PHE A 131 -5.29 -5.49 -21.47
CA PHE A 131 -6.74 -5.40 -21.35
C PHE A 131 -7.46 -6.41 -22.25
N ASN A 132 -7.13 -6.46 -23.54
CA ASN A 132 -7.79 -7.36 -24.48
C ASN A 132 -7.57 -8.83 -24.15
N SER A 133 -6.39 -9.19 -23.62
CA SER A 133 -6.10 -10.55 -23.18
C SER A 133 -6.84 -10.94 -21.90
N LEU A 134 -7.15 -9.99 -21.01
CA LEU A 134 -7.66 -10.29 -19.67
C LEU A 134 -9.17 -10.07 -19.52
N LYS A 135 -9.79 -9.21 -20.34
CA LYS A 135 -11.19 -8.75 -20.15
C LYS A 135 -12.24 -9.87 -20.16
N ASN A 136 -11.95 -11.00 -20.81
CA ASN A 136 -12.84 -12.17 -20.86
C ASN A 136 -12.74 -13.07 -19.62
N TYR A 137 -11.66 -12.96 -18.85
CA TYR A 137 -11.44 -13.76 -17.64
C TYR A 137 -11.84 -13.00 -16.38
N PHE A 138 -11.77 -11.67 -16.40
CA PHE A 138 -12.00 -10.84 -15.22
C PHE A 138 -13.15 -9.85 -15.43
N SER A 139 -14.09 -9.85 -14.49
CA SER A 139 -15.25 -8.94 -14.45
C SER A 139 -14.88 -7.45 -14.41
N SER A 140 -13.68 -7.14 -13.93
CA SER A 140 -13.12 -5.79 -13.83
C SER A 140 -11.60 -5.87 -14.02
N ILE A 141 -11.01 -4.84 -14.62
CA ILE A 141 -9.58 -4.60 -14.70
C ILE A 141 -9.31 -3.19 -14.18
N ALA A 142 -8.22 -3.02 -13.45
CA ALA A 142 -7.77 -1.72 -12.97
C ALA A 142 -6.59 -1.22 -13.82
N PHE A 143 -6.53 0.07 -14.07
CA PHE A 143 -5.49 0.72 -14.88
C PHE A 143 -4.67 1.67 -14.00
N ARG A 144 -3.41 1.33 -13.72
CA ARG A 144 -2.49 2.18 -12.95
C ARG A 144 -1.72 3.12 -13.87
N ILE A 145 -1.95 4.41 -13.67
CA ILE A 145 -1.34 5.52 -14.39
C ILE A 145 -0.40 6.25 -13.44
N PHE A 146 0.87 6.36 -13.80
CA PHE A 146 1.88 7.08 -13.01
C PHE A 146 1.93 8.56 -13.38
N PHE A 147 2.22 9.42 -12.39
CA PHE A 147 2.39 10.86 -12.60
C PHE A 147 3.34 11.19 -13.76
N ASN A 148 4.55 10.61 -13.76
CA ASN A 148 5.59 10.89 -14.75
C ASN A 148 5.30 10.31 -16.15
N GLY A 149 4.27 9.48 -16.30
CA GLY A 149 3.90 8.80 -17.55
C GLY A 149 2.45 9.06 -17.97
N PHE A 150 1.85 10.13 -17.43
CA PHE A 150 0.41 10.37 -17.52
C PHE A 150 -0.10 10.45 -18.97
N GLU A 151 0.47 11.33 -19.79
CA GLU A 151 -0.02 11.58 -21.16
C GLU A 151 0.07 10.34 -22.05
N HIS A 152 1.14 9.55 -21.92
CA HIS A 152 1.31 8.30 -22.65
C HIS A 152 0.27 7.26 -22.21
N SER A 153 0.16 7.02 -20.90
CA SER A 153 -0.78 6.04 -20.34
C SER A 153 -2.24 6.39 -20.65
N MET A 154 -2.59 7.69 -20.60
CA MET A 154 -3.93 8.16 -20.96
C MET A 154 -4.23 7.95 -22.44
N THR A 155 -3.24 8.09 -23.32
CA THR A 155 -3.41 7.84 -24.76
C THR A 155 -3.73 6.37 -25.02
N GLU A 156 -2.98 5.44 -24.40
CA GLU A 156 -3.28 4.01 -24.50
C GLU A 156 -4.65 3.67 -23.90
N LEU A 157 -4.97 4.24 -22.74
CA LEU A 157 -6.21 3.95 -22.02
C LEU A 157 -7.45 4.38 -22.81
N ARG A 158 -7.41 5.55 -23.47
CA ARG A 158 -8.49 6.00 -24.38
C ARG A 158 -8.68 5.06 -25.57
N GLY A 159 -7.65 4.30 -25.95
CA GLY A 159 -7.72 3.26 -26.96
C GLY A 159 -8.36 1.94 -26.48
N CYS A 160 -8.70 1.83 -25.19
CA CYS A 160 -9.34 0.68 -24.58
C CYS A 160 -10.86 0.88 -24.47
N SER A 161 -11.64 -0.13 -24.84
CA SER A 161 -13.10 -0.15 -24.61
C SER A 161 -13.39 -0.52 -23.15
N MET A 162 -13.10 0.40 -22.22
CA MET A 162 -13.33 0.21 -20.79
C MET A 162 -14.81 -0.04 -20.48
N ARG A 163 -15.05 -0.88 -19.48
CA ARG A 163 -16.38 -1.13 -18.89
C ARG A 163 -16.58 -0.20 -17.70
N ASP A 164 -17.83 0.08 -17.35
CA ASP A 164 -18.14 0.87 -16.14
C ASP A 164 -17.61 0.24 -14.84
N ALA A 165 -17.42 -1.08 -14.84
CA ALA A 165 -16.86 -1.81 -13.71
C ALA A 165 -15.33 -1.67 -13.58
N ASP A 166 -14.64 -1.27 -14.66
CA ASP A 166 -13.18 -1.11 -14.66
C ASP A 166 -12.75 0.12 -13.83
N ILE A 167 -11.53 0.08 -13.31
CA ILE A 167 -11.02 1.04 -12.31
C ILE A 167 -9.84 1.83 -12.88
N ILE A 168 -9.72 3.11 -12.52
CA ILE A 168 -8.54 3.91 -12.83
C ILE A 168 -7.80 4.25 -11.53
N ILE A 169 -6.52 3.94 -11.47
CA ILE A 169 -5.63 4.25 -10.36
C ILE A 169 -4.64 5.31 -10.83
N TYR A 170 -4.66 6.48 -10.22
CA TYR A 170 -3.69 7.54 -10.47
C TYR A 170 -2.65 7.57 -9.35
N ASP A 171 -1.43 7.15 -9.67
CA ASP A 171 -0.33 7.03 -8.72
C ASP A 171 0.58 8.25 -8.79
N LEU A 172 0.57 9.02 -7.69
CA LEU A 172 1.40 10.20 -7.50
C LEU A 172 2.82 9.84 -7.06
N ASP A 173 3.08 8.60 -6.66
CA ASP A 173 4.31 8.18 -6.01
C ASP A 173 4.65 9.04 -4.78
N THR A 174 5.58 9.98 -4.93
CA THR A 174 6.04 10.93 -3.91
C THR A 174 5.67 12.39 -4.22
N ILE A 175 4.99 12.63 -5.34
CA ILE A 175 4.61 13.98 -5.78
C ILE A 175 3.63 14.60 -4.76
N PRO A 176 3.88 15.82 -4.27
CA PRO A 176 2.97 16.50 -3.35
C PRO A 176 1.58 16.65 -3.94
N VAL A 177 0.55 16.35 -3.15
CA VAL A 177 -0.86 16.46 -3.56
C VAL A 177 -1.27 17.89 -3.92
N THR A 178 -0.49 18.89 -3.53
CA THR A 178 -0.70 20.31 -3.87
C THR A 178 -0.16 20.69 -5.25
N ASN A 179 0.49 19.76 -5.97
CA ASN A 179 1.01 20.03 -7.30
C ASN A 179 -0.14 20.41 -8.27
N PRO A 180 -0.10 21.59 -8.90
CA PRO A 180 -1.20 22.11 -9.72
C PRO A 180 -1.51 21.22 -10.94
N ILE A 181 -0.54 20.43 -11.42
CA ILE A 181 -0.72 19.50 -12.55
C ILE A 181 -1.73 18.40 -12.21
N ILE A 182 -1.85 18.00 -10.94
CA ILE A 182 -2.79 16.96 -10.49
C ILE A 182 -4.23 17.34 -10.85
N LYS A 183 -4.60 18.62 -10.76
CA LYS A 183 -5.93 19.10 -11.14
C LYS A 183 -6.19 18.94 -12.64
N LYS A 184 -5.19 19.20 -13.49
CA LYS A 184 -5.28 18.98 -14.94
C LYS A 184 -5.44 17.49 -15.25
N HIS A 185 -4.64 16.63 -14.60
CA HIS A 185 -4.68 15.19 -14.80
C HIS A 185 -6.02 14.57 -14.33
N SER A 186 -6.49 14.95 -13.14
CA SER A 186 -7.80 14.55 -12.62
C SER A 186 -8.93 14.93 -13.58
N ARG A 187 -8.95 16.17 -14.09
CA ARG A 187 -9.94 16.58 -15.10
C ARG A 187 -9.89 15.68 -16.34
N ALA A 188 -8.70 15.42 -16.87
CA ALA A 188 -8.54 14.58 -18.07
C ALA A 188 -9.01 13.13 -17.83
N ILE A 189 -8.83 12.58 -16.62
CA ILE A 189 -9.37 11.26 -16.25
C ILE A 189 -10.90 11.30 -16.25
N HIS A 190 -11.51 12.23 -15.52
CA HIS A 190 -12.96 12.30 -15.34
C HIS A 190 -13.71 12.67 -16.63
N GLU A 191 -13.14 13.52 -17.48
CA GLU A 191 -13.71 13.83 -18.81
C GLU A 191 -13.65 12.62 -19.75
N SER A 192 -12.61 11.79 -19.66
CA SER A 192 -12.46 10.61 -20.50
C SER A 192 -13.28 9.42 -19.98
N PHE A 193 -13.48 9.32 -18.67
CA PHE A 193 -14.02 8.14 -17.98
C PHE A 193 -14.99 8.51 -16.84
N PRO A 194 -16.11 9.21 -17.13
CA PRO A 194 -16.96 9.84 -16.11
C PRO A 194 -17.68 8.87 -15.16
N ASN A 195 -17.86 7.61 -15.56
CA ASN A 195 -18.59 6.61 -14.79
C ASN A 195 -17.67 5.63 -14.04
N ASN A 196 -16.35 5.69 -14.29
CA ASN A 196 -15.41 4.72 -13.74
C ASN A 196 -15.05 5.07 -12.30
N PHE A 197 -14.81 4.03 -11.50
CA PHE A 197 -14.30 4.21 -10.15
C PHE A 197 -12.83 4.64 -10.21
N THR A 198 -12.49 5.74 -9.56
CA THR A 198 -11.16 6.34 -9.61
C THR A 198 -10.50 6.31 -8.23
N ILE A 199 -9.23 5.94 -8.19
CA ILE A 199 -8.41 5.88 -6.98
C ILE A 199 -7.20 6.78 -7.18
N ILE A 200 -6.85 7.59 -6.19
CA ILE A 200 -5.58 8.32 -6.16
C ILE A 200 -4.67 7.71 -5.10
N ILE A 201 -3.41 7.42 -5.44
CA ILE A 201 -2.46 6.76 -4.54
C ILE A 201 -1.23 7.66 -4.34
N ARG A 202 -0.75 7.74 -3.10
CA ARG A 202 0.53 8.40 -2.77
C ARG A 202 1.16 7.75 -1.54
N SER A 203 2.48 7.66 -1.51
CA SER A 203 3.17 7.26 -0.28
C SER A 203 3.17 8.41 0.72
N ALA A 204 2.63 8.19 1.93
CA ALA A 204 2.69 9.19 2.99
C ALA A 204 4.08 9.28 3.64
N ILE A 205 4.77 8.14 3.72
CA ILE A 205 6.10 8.03 4.31
C ILE A 205 7.10 7.71 3.20
N ASN A 206 7.93 8.69 2.85
CA ASN A 206 8.92 8.57 1.78
C ASN A 206 10.09 7.65 2.17
N THR A 207 10.80 7.14 1.16
CA THR A 207 11.95 6.23 1.31
C THR A 207 13.12 6.85 2.08
N ASP A 208 13.24 8.17 2.07
CA ASP A 208 14.35 8.90 2.68
C ASP A 208 14.25 9.01 4.22
N ILE A 209 13.08 8.68 4.79
CA ILE A 209 12.89 8.65 6.23
C ILE A 209 13.63 7.44 6.78
N GLN A 210 14.75 7.66 7.47
CA GLN A 210 15.58 6.59 8.05
C GLN A 210 15.36 6.48 9.56
N ASN A 211 15.33 5.25 10.10
CA ASN A 211 15.12 5.03 11.54
C ASN A 211 16.15 5.79 12.40
N ILE A 212 17.40 5.87 11.95
CA ILE A 212 18.47 6.60 12.63
C ILE A 212 18.25 8.12 12.67
N ARG A 213 17.46 8.66 11.72
CA ARG A 213 17.18 10.09 11.58
C ARG A 213 15.93 10.55 12.31
N LEU A 214 15.13 9.60 12.85
CA LEU A 214 13.95 9.95 13.63
C LEU A 214 14.36 10.82 14.83
N ALA A 215 13.61 11.90 15.06
CA ALA A 215 13.62 12.60 16.34
C ALA A 215 12.73 11.81 17.31
N HIS A 216 13.24 11.48 18.50
CA HIS A 216 12.56 10.58 19.43
C HIS A 216 11.39 11.30 20.10
N GLY A 217 10.17 10.77 19.95
CA GLY A 217 8.94 11.34 20.52
C GLY A 217 8.37 12.53 19.72
N GLU A 218 8.93 12.82 18.54
CA GLU A 218 8.62 14.02 17.77
C GLU A 218 7.91 13.69 16.46
N VAL A 219 7.21 14.69 15.91
CA VAL A 219 6.56 14.59 14.59
C VAL A 219 7.60 14.40 13.49
N ILE A 220 7.32 13.49 12.57
CA ILE A 220 8.10 13.27 11.35
C ILE A 220 7.66 14.29 10.30
N GLY A 221 8.35 15.44 10.25
CA GLY A 221 7.98 16.55 9.36
C GLY A 221 8.06 16.23 7.87
N GLU A 222 8.83 15.22 7.47
CA GLU A 222 8.93 14.76 6.08
C GLU A 222 7.80 13.82 5.66
N ALA A 223 7.02 13.29 6.61
CA ALA A 223 5.84 12.49 6.30
C ALA A 223 4.68 13.40 5.91
N ASP A 224 3.96 13.03 4.85
CA ASP A 224 2.88 13.84 4.29
C ASP A 224 1.64 12.95 4.10
N ASN A 225 0.72 12.99 5.06
CA ASN A 225 -0.56 12.28 5.00
C ASN A 225 -1.72 13.14 4.46
N SER A 226 -1.42 14.27 3.79
CA SER A 226 -2.45 15.21 3.34
C SER A 226 -3.39 14.62 2.27
N LEU A 227 -3.00 13.54 1.58
CA LEU A 227 -3.90 12.87 0.63
C LEU A 227 -5.19 12.40 1.29
N LEU A 228 -5.12 11.94 2.55
CA LEU A 228 -6.28 11.50 3.34
C LEU A 228 -7.38 12.56 3.41
N GLU A 229 -6.99 13.84 3.51
CA GLU A 229 -7.92 14.96 3.63
C GLU A 229 -8.26 15.56 2.27
N LEU A 230 -7.32 15.56 1.33
CA LEU A 230 -7.46 16.29 0.08
C LEU A 230 -8.07 15.48 -1.07
N TYR A 231 -8.07 14.14 -1.02
CA TYR A 231 -8.54 13.32 -2.16
C TYR A 231 -10.01 13.59 -2.53
N ASN A 232 -10.83 13.86 -1.51
CA ASN A 232 -12.27 14.10 -1.66
C ASN A 232 -12.68 15.56 -1.60
N ASN A 233 -11.75 16.45 -1.27
CA ASN A 233 -12.00 17.87 -1.48
C ASN A 233 -12.33 18.08 -2.97
N SER A 234 -13.35 18.90 -3.23
CA SER A 234 -14.05 19.05 -4.52
C SER A 234 -13.19 19.45 -5.73
N ASN A 235 -11.87 19.51 -5.57
CA ASN A 235 -10.90 19.80 -6.62
C ASN A 235 -10.33 18.57 -7.33
N TYR A 236 -10.39 17.36 -6.76
CA TYR A 236 -9.84 16.16 -7.40
C TYR A 236 -10.86 15.08 -7.75
N GLY A 237 -11.97 14.99 -6.99
CA GLY A 237 -13.11 14.14 -7.32
C GLY A 237 -12.81 12.64 -7.45
N PHE A 238 -11.74 12.14 -6.82
CA PHE A 238 -11.45 10.71 -6.83
C PHE A 238 -12.42 9.96 -5.90
N SER A 239 -12.80 8.75 -6.29
CA SER A 239 -13.75 7.92 -5.52
C SER A 239 -13.14 7.36 -4.23
N ALA A 240 -11.83 7.12 -4.22
CA ALA A 240 -11.07 6.63 -3.07
C ALA A 240 -9.62 7.14 -3.11
N PHE A 241 -8.94 7.04 -1.97
CA PHE A 241 -7.48 7.21 -1.90
C PHE A 241 -6.77 5.91 -1.53
N GLY A 242 -5.46 5.87 -1.68
CA GLY A 242 -4.62 4.78 -1.22
C GLY A 242 -3.23 5.24 -0.81
N ASP A 243 -2.60 4.44 0.03
CA ASP A 243 -1.23 4.63 0.51
C ASP A 243 -0.60 3.26 0.85
N TYR A 244 0.64 3.28 1.34
CA TYR A 244 1.37 2.07 1.75
C TYR A 244 1.20 1.79 3.25
N VAL A 245 -0.04 1.82 3.75
CA VAL A 245 -0.47 1.31 5.08
C VAL A 245 0.32 1.84 6.28
N GLY A 246 0.64 3.14 6.26
CA GLY A 246 1.34 3.79 7.37
C GLY A 246 2.79 3.33 7.56
N ILE A 247 3.38 2.70 6.54
CA ILE A 247 4.79 2.34 6.50
C ILE A 247 5.49 3.02 5.33
N LYS A 248 6.81 3.03 5.40
CA LYS A 248 7.69 3.46 4.32
C LYS A 248 7.46 2.61 3.08
N LYS A 249 7.54 3.24 1.90
CA LYS A 249 7.69 2.58 0.61
C LYS A 249 9.11 1.99 0.44
N ASP A 250 9.61 1.27 1.44
CA ASP A 250 11.01 0.82 1.60
C ASP A 250 11.60 0.21 0.33
N GLU A 251 12.88 0.47 0.06
CA GLU A 251 13.65 -0.29 -0.91
C GLU A 251 13.59 -1.80 -0.60
N ILE A 252 13.66 -2.65 -1.64
CA ILE A 252 13.65 -4.11 -1.47
C ILE A 252 15.09 -4.60 -1.35
N SER A 253 15.80 -4.18 -0.31
CA SER A 253 17.21 -4.53 -0.10
C SER A 253 17.40 -5.90 0.56
N SER A 254 18.59 -6.48 0.42
CA SER A 254 18.98 -7.79 0.95
C SER A 254 19.20 -7.84 2.47
N GLY A 255 18.90 -6.77 3.20
CA GLY A 255 19.00 -6.68 4.64
C GLY A 255 19.68 -5.39 5.11
N GLY A 256 19.43 -5.02 6.36
CA GLY A 256 20.01 -3.84 6.99
C GLY A 256 20.52 -4.14 8.40
N THR A 257 21.44 -3.32 8.87
CA THR A 257 21.88 -3.31 10.26
C THR A 257 20.69 -3.02 11.19
N ILE A 258 20.65 -3.68 12.35
CA ILE A 258 19.64 -3.42 13.39
C ILE A 258 19.61 -1.92 13.69
N SER A 259 18.44 -1.31 13.49
CA SER A 259 18.18 0.10 13.76
C SER A 259 16.80 0.22 14.41
N PRO A 260 16.74 0.15 15.75
CA PRO A 260 15.48 0.22 16.48
C PRO A 260 14.83 1.57 16.22
N GLY A 261 13.71 1.52 15.49
CA GLY A 261 12.93 2.68 15.12
C GLY A 261 11.49 2.24 14.89
N PHE A 262 10.56 3.11 15.25
CA PHE A 262 9.14 2.87 15.17
C PHE A 262 8.44 4.15 14.74
N ILE A 263 7.43 3.99 13.88
CA ILE A 263 6.57 5.08 13.43
C ILE A 263 5.17 4.80 13.97
N PHE A 264 4.65 5.76 14.72
CA PHE A 264 3.30 5.73 15.28
C PHE A 264 2.45 6.78 14.55
N TYR A 265 1.20 6.45 14.22
CA TYR A 265 0.30 7.36 13.52
C TYR A 265 -0.65 8.00 14.52
N ASP A 266 -0.80 9.32 14.46
CA ASP A 266 -1.84 10.03 15.18
C ASP A 266 -3.05 10.28 14.26
N PRO A 267 -4.20 9.60 14.50
CA PRO A 267 -5.40 9.80 13.72
C PRO A 267 -6.13 11.12 14.01
N ILE A 268 -5.82 11.83 15.09
CA ILE A 268 -6.48 13.08 15.44
C ILE A 268 -5.91 14.21 14.59
N ASP A 269 -4.59 14.40 14.67
CA ASP A 269 -3.89 15.49 13.96
C ASP A 269 -3.38 15.05 12.57
N ASN A 270 -3.60 13.79 12.19
CA ASN A 270 -3.22 13.22 10.90
C ASN A 270 -1.69 13.30 10.62
N VAL A 271 -0.88 13.04 11.65
CA VAL A 271 0.58 13.10 11.60
C VAL A 271 1.22 11.79 12.03
N TYR A 272 2.52 11.65 11.77
CA TYR A 272 3.31 10.51 12.22
C TYR A 272 4.35 10.94 13.25
N TYR A 273 4.52 10.16 14.31
CA TYR A 273 5.53 10.34 15.35
C TYR A 273 6.64 9.31 15.21
N GLY A 274 7.89 9.75 15.37
CA GLY A 274 9.08 8.92 15.33
C GLY A 274 9.54 8.52 16.73
N PHE A 275 9.86 7.24 16.92
CA PHE A 275 10.49 6.74 18.15
C PHE A 275 11.74 5.95 17.77
N LYS A 276 12.86 6.19 18.46
CA LYS A 276 14.13 5.49 18.19
C LYS A 276 14.80 4.98 19.46
N GLY A 277 15.53 3.88 19.33
CA GLY A 277 16.43 3.40 20.37
C GLY A 277 17.72 4.23 20.45
N ASN A 278 18.38 4.16 21.60
CA ASN A 278 19.67 4.82 21.83
C ASN A 278 20.86 3.99 21.36
N ALA A 279 20.65 2.68 21.18
CA ALA A 279 21.65 1.73 20.74
C ALA A 279 21.15 0.86 19.57
N LYS A 280 22.08 0.25 18.83
CA LYS A 280 21.77 -0.74 17.79
C LYS A 280 21.46 -2.12 18.42
N ASN A 281 20.44 -2.17 19.28
CA ASN A 281 20.08 -3.37 20.03
C ASN A 281 18.56 -3.59 20.01
N LEU A 282 18.12 -4.82 19.77
CA LEU A 282 16.70 -5.18 19.75
C LEU A 282 16.01 -4.99 21.12
N SER A 283 16.76 -4.97 22.23
CA SER A 283 16.18 -4.66 23.54
C SER A 283 15.58 -3.26 23.61
N GLU A 284 16.09 -2.31 22.83
CA GLU A 284 15.60 -0.92 22.79
C GLU A 284 14.12 -0.83 22.42
N PHE A 285 13.58 -1.82 21.69
CA PHE A 285 12.15 -1.87 21.40
C PHE A 285 11.33 -2.01 22.69
N GLU A 286 11.74 -2.88 23.60
CA GLU A 286 11.04 -3.15 24.86
C GLU A 286 11.38 -2.12 25.93
N THR A 287 12.64 -1.67 26.02
CA THR A 287 13.12 -0.84 27.13
C THR A 287 13.00 0.66 26.89
N THR A 288 12.92 1.08 25.63
CA THR A 288 12.95 2.50 25.25
C THR A 288 11.72 2.86 24.43
N ILE A 289 11.53 2.20 23.27
CA ILE A 289 10.50 2.60 22.30
C ILE A 289 9.09 2.34 22.82
N VAL A 290 8.77 1.14 23.31
CA VAL A 290 7.41 0.81 23.78
C VAL A 290 6.96 1.69 24.94
N PRO A 291 7.76 1.87 26.02
CA PRO A 291 7.42 2.81 27.08
C PRO A 291 7.20 4.23 26.55
N SER A 292 8.13 4.76 25.74
CA SER A 292 8.00 6.11 25.20
C SER A 292 6.76 6.32 24.34
N VAL A 293 6.32 5.31 23.58
CA VAL A 293 5.06 5.41 22.80
C VAL A 293 3.87 5.43 23.74
N LEU A 294 3.78 4.47 24.66
CA LEU A 294 2.60 4.32 25.52
C LEU A 294 2.44 5.45 26.53
N ASP A 295 3.54 6.06 26.95
CA ASP A 295 3.57 7.17 27.91
C ASP A 295 3.61 8.54 27.23
N SER A 296 3.44 8.58 25.89
CA SER A 296 3.49 9.84 25.12
C SER A 296 2.23 10.68 25.26
N ASP A 297 2.39 11.99 25.02
CA ASP A 297 1.27 12.93 24.95
C ASP A 297 0.30 12.58 23.81
N VAL A 298 0.78 12.00 22.70
CA VAL A 298 -0.08 11.58 21.59
C VAL A 298 -1.04 10.46 22.00
N VAL A 299 -0.55 9.40 22.66
CA VAL A 299 -1.42 8.32 23.16
C VAL A 299 -2.39 8.86 24.22
N SER A 300 -1.89 9.67 25.16
CA SER A 300 -2.73 10.31 26.18
C SER A 300 -3.83 11.19 25.57
N ASN A 301 -3.54 11.89 24.49
CA ASN A 301 -4.51 12.71 23.77
C ASN A 301 -5.57 11.86 23.06
N ILE A 302 -5.17 10.76 22.42
CA ILE A 302 -6.10 9.82 21.78
C ILE A 302 -7.03 9.20 22.82
N GLU A 303 -6.51 8.69 23.94
CA GLU A 303 -7.30 8.11 25.03
C GLU A 303 -8.33 9.11 25.58
N ARG A 304 -7.96 10.38 25.72
CA ARG A 304 -8.84 11.42 26.28
C ARG A 304 -9.92 11.89 25.30
N THR A 305 -9.64 11.91 24.00
CA THR A 305 -10.48 12.62 23.02
C THR A 305 -11.20 11.71 22.03
N LYS A 306 -10.58 10.60 21.61
CA LYS A 306 -11.10 9.65 20.61
C LYS A 306 -10.56 8.23 20.86
N GLU A 307 -10.96 7.65 21.99
CA GLU A 307 -10.50 6.33 22.46
C GLU A 307 -10.78 5.19 21.46
N GLU A 308 -11.78 5.34 20.58
CA GLU A 308 -12.14 4.36 19.55
C GLU A 308 -11.01 4.03 18.57
N PHE A 309 -10.00 4.89 18.46
CA PHE A 309 -8.79 4.61 17.68
C PHE A 309 -7.83 3.63 18.36
N LEU A 310 -7.99 3.37 19.66
CA LEU A 310 -7.17 2.46 20.44
C LEU A 310 -7.92 1.19 20.85
N ILE A 311 -9.25 1.28 21.02
CA ILE A 311 -10.10 0.13 21.35
C ILE A 311 -10.07 -0.91 20.21
N ASN A 312 -9.79 -2.17 20.56
CA ASN A 312 -9.66 -3.29 19.61
C ASN A 312 -8.58 -3.08 18.53
N ASN A 313 -7.65 -2.16 18.75
CA ASN A 313 -6.56 -1.90 17.84
C ASN A 313 -5.43 -2.91 18.08
N ALA A 314 -5.33 -3.93 17.23
CA ALA A 314 -4.34 -5.01 17.40
C ALA A 314 -2.89 -4.51 17.49
N GLY A 315 -2.54 -3.43 16.77
CA GLY A 315 -1.22 -2.82 16.87
C GLY A 315 -0.98 -2.22 18.27
N TYR A 316 -1.94 -1.45 18.78
CA TYR A 316 -1.86 -0.86 20.12
C TYR A 316 -1.86 -1.91 21.23
N GLU A 317 -2.73 -2.93 21.13
CA GLU A 317 -2.77 -4.05 22.09
C GLU A 317 -1.43 -4.80 22.15
N THR A 318 -0.76 -4.98 21.01
CA THR A 318 0.57 -5.61 20.97
C THR A 318 1.60 -4.78 21.73
N LEU A 319 1.57 -3.45 21.64
CA LEU A 319 2.46 -2.58 22.43
C LEU A 319 2.22 -2.76 23.94
N LYS A 320 0.95 -2.81 24.36
CA LYS A 320 0.59 -3.07 25.78
C LYS A 320 1.07 -4.44 26.25
N ASN A 321 0.89 -5.48 25.43
CA ASN A 321 1.37 -6.83 25.75
C ASN A 321 2.90 -6.90 25.89
N ILE A 322 3.63 -6.12 25.08
CA ILE A 322 5.08 -6.00 25.21
C ILE A 322 5.47 -5.31 26.52
N ARG A 323 4.82 -4.20 26.88
CA ARG A 323 5.04 -3.50 28.16
C ARG A 323 4.79 -4.42 29.36
N ASP A 324 3.74 -5.22 29.28
CA ASP A 324 3.31 -6.15 30.33
C ASP A 324 4.10 -7.48 30.34
N ASN A 325 5.14 -7.62 29.52
CA ASN A 325 5.94 -8.84 29.35
C ASN A 325 5.13 -10.09 28.95
N ARG A 326 3.95 -9.92 28.33
CA ARG A 326 3.15 -11.03 27.80
C ARG A 326 3.61 -11.47 26.41
N GLU A 327 4.35 -10.61 25.72
CA GLU A 327 4.91 -10.86 24.40
C GLU A 327 6.27 -10.17 24.26
N SER A 328 7.24 -10.78 23.56
CA SER A 328 8.53 -10.12 23.33
C SER A 328 8.46 -9.11 22.18
N GLY A 329 9.04 -7.93 22.41
CA GLY A 329 9.28 -6.86 21.44
C GLY A 329 10.66 -6.89 20.76
N LYS A 330 11.55 -7.85 21.05
CA LYS A 330 12.90 -7.94 20.44
C LYS A 330 12.87 -8.38 18.96
N ASN A 331 12.09 -7.72 18.12
CA ASN A 331 11.91 -8.05 16.70
C ASN A 331 11.51 -6.80 15.88
N GLN A 332 12.43 -6.29 15.06
CA GLN A 332 12.17 -5.11 14.21
C GLN A 332 11.03 -5.33 13.20
N ALA A 333 10.89 -6.54 12.65
CA ALA A 333 9.82 -6.85 11.70
C ALA A 333 8.43 -6.80 12.38
N LYS A 334 8.36 -7.16 13.68
CA LYS A 334 7.14 -7.04 14.47
C LYS A 334 6.68 -5.59 14.60
N PHE A 335 7.59 -4.63 14.79
CA PHE A 335 7.22 -3.22 14.91
C PHE A 335 6.68 -2.64 13.60
N LYS A 336 7.15 -3.14 12.45
CA LYS A 336 6.53 -2.83 11.15
C LYS A 336 5.09 -3.34 11.07
N LYS A 337 4.84 -4.58 11.52
CA LYS A 337 3.48 -5.16 11.63
C LYS A 337 2.59 -4.30 12.53
N ILE A 338 3.08 -3.91 13.70
CA ILE A 338 2.37 -3.07 14.66
C ILE A 338 1.96 -1.73 14.04
N SER A 339 2.87 -1.03 13.34
CA SER A 339 2.55 0.24 12.67
C SER A 339 1.43 0.07 11.64
N MET A 340 1.49 -0.98 10.81
CA MET A 340 0.44 -1.25 9.81
C MET A 340 -0.90 -1.56 10.45
N GLN A 341 -0.93 -2.42 11.47
CA GLN A 341 -2.18 -2.77 12.15
C GLN A 341 -2.82 -1.55 12.83
N HIS A 342 -2.00 -0.74 13.49
CA HIS A 342 -2.47 0.49 14.11
C HIS A 342 -3.02 1.48 13.08
N TYR A 343 -2.27 1.72 11.99
CA TYR A 343 -2.70 2.62 10.92
C TYR A 343 -4.01 2.17 10.26
N LEU A 344 -4.08 0.90 9.85
CA LEU A 344 -5.28 0.35 9.20
C LEU A 344 -6.50 0.42 10.11
N HIS A 345 -6.35 0.13 11.40
CA HIS A 345 -7.42 0.29 12.38
C HIS A 345 -7.88 1.75 12.43
N CYS A 346 -6.95 2.69 12.53
CA CYS A 346 -7.27 4.11 12.55
C CYS A 346 -8.03 4.57 11.30
N ILE A 347 -7.59 4.17 10.10
CA ILE A 347 -8.30 4.49 8.86
C ILE A 347 -9.68 3.82 8.82
N LYS A 348 -9.81 2.55 9.22
CA LYS A 348 -11.10 1.85 9.29
C LYS A 348 -12.07 2.55 10.26
N THR A 349 -11.58 3.01 11.41
CA THR A 349 -12.37 3.79 12.36
C THR A 349 -12.83 5.10 11.74
N LYS A 350 -11.97 5.85 11.04
CA LYS A 350 -12.37 7.08 10.31
C LYS A 350 -13.46 6.80 9.27
N VAL A 351 -13.34 5.71 8.51
CA VAL A 351 -14.36 5.29 7.55
C VAL A 351 -15.70 5.01 8.26
N ASN A 352 -15.67 4.25 9.36
CA ASN A 352 -16.88 3.87 10.10
C ASN A 352 -17.56 5.08 10.76
N LEU A 353 -16.78 6.07 11.19
CA LEU A 353 -17.29 7.35 11.73
C LEU A 353 -17.81 8.30 10.64
N GLY A 354 -17.63 7.98 9.35
CA GLY A 354 -18.00 8.86 8.25
C GLY A 354 -17.08 10.09 8.12
N GLU A 355 -15.87 10.05 8.69
CA GLU A 355 -14.87 11.10 8.52
C GLU A 355 -14.25 11.10 7.11
N LEU A 356 -14.46 10.02 6.35
CA LEU A 356 -13.98 9.83 4.97
C LEU A 356 -15.18 9.68 4.02
N ASN A 357 -15.92 10.77 3.86
CA ASN A 357 -17.14 10.84 3.04
C ASN A 357 -16.86 11.39 1.68
#